data_AF-A0AAV2CAY1-F1
#
_entry.id   AF-A0AAV2CAY1-F1
#
_cell.length_a   1.000
_cell.length_b   1.000
_cell.length_c   1.000
_cell.angle_alpha   90.00
_cell.angle_beta   90.00
_cell.angle_gamma   90.00
#
_symmetry.space_group_name_H-M   'P 1'
#
loop_
_entity.id
_entity.type
_entity.pdbx_description
1 polymer ?
#
loop_
_entity_poly.entity_id
_entity_poly.type
_entity_poly.pdbx_seq_one_letter_code
_entity_poly.pdbx_strand_id
1 'polypeptide(L)'
;MLESALKFQRAFERLEEEDPKYKVELEKLKGTPKELDWSYVESLVPFLKIFYDATMKVSGSLYVTSNDLFHVVYGIACMLKKETSSKVYGHKVMAKRMKAKHDKYWGNLDNINPLLFIAVVLDPRYKLEYVVFALDEVYGKDNGGDWTKEELHDKVKGFLDDMFKNYSEMRGVICGSSSRSGGSVEPNDENEECENVEDYLKRKFKRKRIEDRAGETTISELERYLKANIEDDEDKNFDILAWWKKHSSEYPILGLMAKDVLAIPVYTVASESAFSTGGRVLDAFRSSLTPLVVESLICGQNWLRSSTLPIDMEEKFEEIEELEQELKEFCLDDSTIMSDLVDDD
;
A
#
# COMPACT_ATOMS: atom_id res chain seq x y z
N MET A 1 -3.36 0.46 26.36
CA MET A 1 -3.82 1.17 27.58
C MET A 1 -4.90 0.38 28.31
N LEU A 2 -6.12 0.23 27.76
CA LEU A 2 -7.23 -0.45 28.46
C LEU A 2 -6.91 -1.91 28.83
N GLU A 3 -6.34 -2.67 27.89
CA GLU A 3 -5.86 -4.03 28.15
C GLU A 3 -4.83 -4.09 29.29
N SER A 4 -3.94 -3.10 29.37
CA SER A 4 -2.97 -2.97 30.46
C SER A 4 -3.66 -2.63 31.77
N ALA A 5 -4.61 -1.68 31.76
CA ALA A 5 -5.35 -1.23 32.94
C ALA A 5 -6.13 -2.39 33.60
N LEU A 6 -6.72 -3.28 32.81
CA LEU A 6 -7.41 -4.49 33.32
C LEU A 6 -6.49 -5.37 34.18
N LYS A 7 -5.21 -5.52 33.78
CA LYS A 7 -4.22 -6.30 34.56
C LYS A 7 -3.93 -5.70 35.94
N PHE A 8 -4.21 -4.42 36.11
CA PHE A 8 -3.94 -3.65 37.33
C PHE A 8 -5.22 -3.28 38.10
N GLN A 9 -6.38 -3.87 37.80
CA GLN A 9 -7.63 -3.59 38.52
C GLN A 9 -7.46 -3.59 40.05
N ARG A 10 -6.86 -4.66 40.61
CA ARG A 10 -6.59 -4.76 42.06
C ARG A 10 -5.67 -3.66 42.60
N ALA A 11 -4.77 -3.13 41.78
CA ALA A 11 -3.91 -2.03 42.18
C ALA A 11 -4.70 -0.72 42.26
N PHE A 12 -5.64 -0.48 41.33
CA PHE A 12 -6.54 0.67 41.39
C PHE A 12 -7.51 0.61 42.58
N GLU A 13 -8.00 -0.59 42.92
CA GLU A 13 -8.83 -0.81 44.12
C GLU A 13 -8.05 -0.48 45.40
N ARG A 14 -6.81 -0.99 45.54
CA ARG A 14 -5.94 -0.67 46.69
C ARG A 14 -5.56 0.80 46.76
N LEU A 15 -5.33 1.45 45.62
CA LEU A 15 -5.04 2.89 45.58
C LEU A 15 -6.19 3.72 46.14
N GLU A 16 -7.45 3.31 45.92
CA GLU A 16 -8.60 3.97 46.53
C GLU A 16 -8.64 3.81 48.06
N GLU A 17 -8.22 2.65 48.57
CA GLU A 17 -8.18 2.36 50.00
C GLU A 17 -7.02 3.06 50.72
N GLU A 18 -5.84 3.07 50.10
CA GLU A 18 -4.58 3.49 50.74
C GLU A 18 -4.21 4.96 50.49
N ASP A 19 -4.65 5.57 49.38
CA ASP A 19 -4.31 6.95 49.03
C ASP A 19 -5.55 7.87 48.99
N PRO A 20 -5.83 8.63 50.08
CA PRO A 20 -6.92 9.59 50.11
C PRO A 20 -6.80 10.66 49.01
N LYS A 21 -5.59 11.01 48.58
CA LYS A 21 -5.38 12.01 47.53
C LYS A 21 -5.83 11.48 46.17
N TYR A 22 -5.53 10.22 45.86
CA TYR A 22 -6.02 9.56 44.65
C TYR A 22 -7.55 9.61 44.56
N LYS A 23 -8.22 9.27 45.66
CA LYS A 23 -9.69 9.32 45.73
C LYS A 23 -10.24 10.74 45.52
N VAL A 24 -9.72 11.72 46.26
CA VAL A 24 -10.17 13.12 46.17
C VAL A 24 -9.97 13.72 44.78
N GLU A 25 -8.85 13.41 44.12
CA GLU A 25 -8.60 13.91 42.76
C GLU A 25 -9.53 13.27 41.72
N LEU A 26 -9.82 11.97 41.82
CA LEU A 26 -10.75 11.31 40.90
C LEU A 26 -12.22 11.67 41.14
N GLU A 27 -12.60 11.99 42.38
CA GLU A 27 -13.93 12.52 42.71
C GLU A 27 -14.24 13.86 42.02
N LYS A 28 -13.23 14.68 41.72
CA LYS A 28 -13.41 15.90 40.91
C LYS A 28 -13.84 15.61 39.46
N LEU A 29 -13.64 14.38 39.00
CA LEU A 29 -14.04 13.91 37.67
C LEU A 29 -15.34 13.11 37.74
N LYS A 30 -15.25 11.78 37.90
CA LYS A 30 -16.39 10.86 37.96
C LYS A 30 -16.27 9.81 39.07
N GLY A 31 -15.28 9.95 39.94
CA GLY A 31 -14.93 8.97 40.96
C GLY A 31 -13.97 7.89 40.47
N THR A 32 -13.66 6.96 41.37
CA THR A 32 -12.81 5.80 41.11
C THR A 32 -13.55 4.77 40.24
N PRO A 33 -12.82 3.95 39.45
CA PRO A 33 -13.43 2.90 38.63
C PRO A 33 -14.16 1.87 39.50
N LYS A 34 -15.43 1.59 39.17
CA LYS A 34 -16.26 0.60 39.87
C LYS A 34 -16.29 -0.73 39.11
N GLU A 35 -16.80 -1.78 39.75
CA GLU A 35 -16.95 -3.11 39.16
C GLU A 35 -17.68 -3.10 37.79
N LEU A 36 -18.70 -2.25 37.65
CA LEU A 36 -19.41 -2.05 36.38
C LEU A 36 -18.54 -1.41 35.29
N ASP A 37 -17.62 -0.51 35.68
CA ASP A 37 -16.69 0.12 34.74
C ASP A 37 -15.67 -0.91 34.25
N TRP A 38 -15.15 -1.76 35.14
CA TRP A 38 -14.24 -2.86 34.78
C TRP A 38 -14.91 -3.86 33.84
N SER A 39 -16.13 -4.29 34.16
CA SER A 39 -16.94 -5.18 33.31
C SER A 39 -17.18 -4.58 31.92
N TYR A 40 -17.41 -3.26 31.85
CA TYR A 40 -17.57 -2.56 30.59
C TYR A 40 -16.26 -2.47 29.80
N VAL A 41 -15.13 -2.20 30.47
CA VAL A 41 -13.81 -2.18 29.81
C VAL A 41 -13.46 -3.57 29.26
N GLU A 42 -13.74 -4.65 29.99
CA GLU A 42 -13.55 -6.03 29.53
C GLU A 42 -14.33 -6.31 28.24
N SER A 43 -15.58 -5.85 28.13
CA SER A 43 -16.35 -6.00 26.90
C SER A 43 -15.88 -5.09 25.76
N LEU A 44 -15.33 -3.92 26.11
CA LEU A 44 -14.88 -2.89 25.17
C LEU A 44 -13.54 -3.22 24.50
N VAL A 45 -12.63 -3.89 25.21
CA VAL A 45 -11.29 -4.22 24.68
C VAL A 45 -11.39 -5.05 23.38
N PRO A 46 -12.15 -6.17 23.31
CA PRO A 46 -12.32 -6.92 22.07
C PRO A 46 -12.92 -6.09 20.94
N PHE A 47 -13.89 -5.21 21.23
CA PHE A 47 -14.47 -4.31 20.23
C PHE A 47 -13.42 -3.36 19.65
N LEU A 48 -12.60 -2.72 20.49
CA LEU A 48 -11.57 -1.78 20.05
C LEU A 48 -10.38 -2.48 19.38
N LYS A 49 -10.10 -3.73 19.76
CA LYS A 49 -9.03 -4.53 19.18
C LYS A 49 -9.16 -4.70 17.67
N ILE A 50 -10.39 -4.78 17.15
CA ILE A 50 -10.65 -4.88 15.70
C ILE A 50 -10.06 -3.68 14.95
N PHE A 51 -10.21 -2.47 15.49
CA PHE A 51 -9.67 -1.25 14.88
C PHE A 51 -8.15 -1.15 15.03
N TYR A 52 -7.62 -1.64 16.14
CA TYR A 52 -6.18 -1.74 16.34
C TYR A 52 -5.55 -2.69 15.33
N ASP A 53 -6.07 -3.92 15.22
CA ASP A 53 -5.58 -4.93 14.28
C ASP A 53 -5.74 -4.45 12.82
N ALA A 54 -6.86 -3.81 12.50
CA ALA A 54 -7.09 -3.15 11.21
C ALA A 54 -6.02 -2.09 10.91
N THR A 55 -5.75 -1.20 11.85
CA THR A 55 -4.74 -0.14 11.70
C THR A 55 -3.35 -0.75 11.50
N MET A 56 -2.98 -1.74 12.31
CA MET A 56 -1.69 -2.43 12.19
C MET A 56 -1.54 -3.08 10.81
N LYS A 57 -2.60 -3.69 10.27
CA LYS A 57 -2.59 -4.35 8.96
C LYS A 57 -2.23 -3.38 7.82
N VAL A 58 -2.76 -2.15 7.84
CA VAL A 58 -2.55 -1.15 6.76
C VAL A 58 -1.38 -0.21 7.03
N SER A 59 -0.77 -0.27 8.21
CA SER A 59 0.38 0.56 8.62
C SER A 59 1.73 -0.03 8.20
N GLY A 60 1.74 -1.14 7.47
CA GLY A 60 2.97 -1.75 6.97
C GLY A 60 3.68 -0.89 5.93
N SER A 61 5.01 -0.96 5.90
CA SER A 61 5.84 -0.31 4.87
C SER A 61 6.69 -1.30 4.06
N LEU A 62 6.74 -2.57 4.48
CA LEU A 62 7.57 -3.62 3.87
C LEU A 62 6.78 -4.61 3.01
N TYR A 63 5.48 -4.38 2.85
CA TYR A 63 4.59 -5.19 2.03
C TYR A 63 3.53 -4.28 1.38
N VAL A 64 2.87 -4.81 0.35
CA VAL A 64 1.80 -4.10 -0.36
C VAL A 64 0.63 -3.86 0.59
N THR A 65 0.19 -2.61 0.71
CA THR A 65 -0.92 -2.24 1.60
C THR A 65 -2.16 -1.76 0.86
N SER A 66 -2.04 -1.35 -0.40
CA SER A 66 -3.15 -0.73 -1.16
C SER A 66 -4.31 -1.69 -1.41
N ASN A 67 -4.04 -2.97 -1.67
CA ASN A 67 -5.09 -3.99 -1.75
C ASN A 67 -5.75 -4.24 -0.38
N ASP A 68 -5.04 -4.05 0.74
CA ASP A 68 -5.57 -4.30 2.08
C ASP A 68 -6.55 -3.23 2.60
N LEU A 69 -6.42 -1.98 2.15
CA LEU A 69 -7.22 -0.87 2.68
C LEU A 69 -8.72 -1.09 2.49
N PHE A 70 -9.14 -1.59 1.32
CA PHE A 70 -10.55 -1.83 1.03
C PHE A 70 -11.15 -2.84 2.02
N HIS A 71 -10.49 -3.98 2.22
CA HIS A 71 -10.93 -5.00 3.18
C HIS A 71 -11.11 -4.42 4.58
N VAL A 72 -10.18 -3.56 5.01
CA VAL A 72 -10.24 -2.89 6.31
C VAL A 72 -11.41 -1.90 6.40
N VAL A 73 -11.54 -1.00 5.42
CA VAL A 73 -12.58 0.05 5.44
C VAL A 73 -13.98 -0.54 5.43
N TYR A 74 -14.22 -1.53 4.57
CA TYR A 74 -15.53 -2.16 4.41
C TYR A 74 -15.81 -3.21 5.49
N GLY A 75 -14.79 -3.93 5.97
CA GLY A 75 -14.91 -4.80 7.13
C GLY A 75 -15.32 -4.02 8.40
N ILE A 76 -14.72 -2.85 8.62
CA ILE A 76 -15.13 -1.94 9.70
C ILE A 76 -16.59 -1.49 9.53
N ALA A 77 -17.03 -1.16 8.31
CA ALA A 77 -18.40 -0.75 8.04
C ALA A 77 -19.41 -1.83 8.45
N CYS A 78 -19.18 -3.08 8.02
CA CYS A 78 -20.02 -4.23 8.36
C CYS A 78 -20.03 -4.50 9.87
N MET A 79 -18.87 -4.45 10.52
CA MET A 79 -18.75 -4.60 11.97
C MET A 79 -19.52 -3.52 12.74
N LEU A 80 -19.39 -2.25 12.35
CA LEU A 80 -20.11 -1.15 12.96
C LEU A 80 -21.62 -1.29 12.77
N LYS A 81 -22.08 -1.68 11.58
CA LYS A 81 -23.50 -1.97 11.29
C LYS A 81 -24.05 -3.01 12.27
N LYS A 82 -23.34 -4.12 12.50
CA LYS A 82 -23.71 -5.13 13.50
C LYS A 82 -23.77 -4.57 14.93
N GLU A 83 -22.75 -3.82 15.33
CA GLU A 83 -22.64 -3.29 16.70
C GLU A 83 -23.63 -2.15 17.00
N THR A 84 -24.20 -1.49 15.99
CA THR A 84 -25.30 -0.52 16.22
C THR A 84 -26.57 -1.16 16.80
N SER A 85 -26.69 -2.49 16.68
CA SER A 85 -27.78 -3.31 17.25
C SER A 85 -27.33 -4.11 18.48
N SER A 86 -26.15 -3.80 19.04
CA SER A 86 -25.61 -4.47 20.23
C SER A 86 -26.54 -4.34 21.44
N LYS A 87 -26.58 -5.40 22.26
CA LYS A 87 -27.30 -5.42 23.54
C LYS A 87 -26.60 -4.57 24.60
N VAL A 88 -25.28 -4.40 24.48
CA VAL A 88 -24.48 -3.56 25.38
C VAL A 88 -24.68 -2.11 24.97
N TYR A 89 -25.34 -1.32 25.84
CA TYR A 89 -25.70 0.07 25.54
C TYR A 89 -24.48 0.91 25.14
N GLY A 90 -23.35 0.75 25.83
CA GLY A 90 -22.11 1.46 25.52
C GLY A 90 -21.58 1.15 24.12
N HIS A 91 -21.58 -0.13 23.70
CA HIS A 91 -21.17 -0.53 22.36
C HIS A 91 -22.09 0.08 21.30
N LYS A 92 -23.41 0.00 21.51
CA LYS A 92 -24.40 0.58 20.61
C LYS A 92 -24.21 2.08 20.41
N VAL A 93 -24.01 2.83 21.50
CA VAL A 93 -23.79 4.28 21.43
C VAL A 93 -22.47 4.61 20.72
N MET A 94 -21.40 3.89 21.04
CA MET A 94 -20.09 4.13 20.43
C MET A 94 -20.07 3.74 18.95
N ALA A 95 -20.61 2.57 18.60
CA ALA A 95 -20.72 2.10 17.22
C ALA A 95 -21.53 3.09 16.36
N LYS A 96 -22.63 3.65 16.87
CA LYS A 96 -23.38 4.69 16.14
C LYS A 96 -22.54 5.94 15.85
N ARG A 97 -21.76 6.41 16.82
CA ARG A 97 -20.88 7.58 16.64
C ARG A 97 -19.74 7.29 15.66
N MET A 98 -19.14 6.11 15.77
CA MET A 98 -18.07 5.66 14.87
C MET A 98 -18.60 5.44 13.45
N LYS A 99 -19.79 4.85 13.29
CA LYS A 99 -20.44 4.69 11.99
C LYS A 99 -20.72 6.03 11.33
N ALA A 100 -21.26 7.01 12.07
CA ALA A 100 -21.47 8.35 11.52
C ALA A 100 -20.16 9.00 11.03
N LYS A 101 -19.03 8.74 11.72
CA LYS A 101 -17.72 9.21 11.28
C LYS A 101 -17.21 8.44 10.06
N HIS A 102 -17.43 7.13 9.99
CA HIS A 102 -17.11 6.31 8.83
C HIS A 102 -17.91 6.76 7.60
N ASP A 103 -19.24 6.85 7.71
CA ASP A 103 -20.15 7.27 6.64
C ASP A 103 -19.81 8.69 6.13
N LYS A 104 -19.28 9.57 6.99
CA LYS A 104 -18.83 10.90 6.56
C LYS A 104 -17.75 10.84 5.47
N TYR A 105 -16.84 9.87 5.54
CA TYR A 105 -15.72 9.74 4.59
C TYR A 105 -15.99 8.71 3.51
N TRP A 106 -16.67 7.61 3.86
CA TRP A 106 -16.86 6.46 3.00
C TRP A 106 -18.33 6.18 2.68
N GLY A 107 -19.29 6.97 3.17
CA GLY A 107 -20.72 6.69 2.96
C GLY A 107 -21.22 7.05 1.56
N ASN A 108 -20.47 7.85 0.80
CA ASN A 108 -20.82 8.21 -0.58
C ASN A 108 -19.83 7.59 -1.55
N LEU A 109 -20.29 6.61 -2.33
CA LEU A 109 -19.50 5.92 -3.34
C LEU A 109 -18.96 6.81 -4.45
N ASP A 110 -19.61 7.94 -4.74
CA ASP A 110 -19.15 8.89 -5.77
C ASP A 110 -17.91 9.68 -5.33
N ASN A 111 -17.66 9.77 -4.02
CA ASN A 111 -16.54 10.52 -3.46
C ASN A 111 -15.33 9.63 -3.12
N ILE A 112 -15.43 8.31 -3.32
CA ILE A 112 -14.37 7.38 -3.00
C ILE A 112 -13.39 7.30 -4.17
N ASN A 113 -12.09 7.33 -3.85
CA ASN A 113 -11.05 7.16 -4.85
C ASN A 113 -11.16 5.75 -5.50
N PRO A 114 -11.39 5.64 -6.83
CA PRO A 114 -11.56 4.35 -7.50
C PRO A 114 -10.36 3.42 -7.37
N LEU A 115 -9.16 3.95 -7.13
CA LEU A 115 -7.95 3.16 -6.90
C LEU A 115 -8.11 2.17 -5.73
N LEU A 116 -8.95 2.50 -4.75
CA LEU A 116 -9.27 1.61 -3.64
C LEU A 116 -9.91 0.30 -4.13
N PHE A 117 -10.78 0.38 -5.13
CA PHE A 117 -11.44 -0.78 -5.73
C PHE A 117 -10.47 -1.52 -6.65
N ILE A 118 -9.79 -0.76 -7.51
CA ILE A 118 -8.87 -1.31 -8.52
C ILE A 118 -7.75 -2.10 -7.86
N ALA A 119 -7.20 -1.65 -6.73
CA ALA A 119 -6.15 -2.36 -6.01
C ALA A 119 -6.57 -3.78 -5.59
N VAL A 120 -7.82 -3.97 -5.15
CA VAL A 120 -8.36 -5.30 -4.82
C VAL A 120 -8.73 -6.09 -6.06
N VAL A 121 -9.24 -5.44 -7.11
CA VAL A 121 -9.53 -6.15 -8.35
C VAL A 121 -8.25 -6.73 -8.95
N LEU A 122 -7.13 -6.03 -8.83
CA LEU A 122 -5.80 -6.50 -9.23
C LEU A 122 -5.18 -7.51 -8.25
N ASP A 123 -5.84 -7.82 -7.13
CA ASP A 123 -5.49 -8.98 -6.31
C ASP A 123 -6.15 -10.24 -6.90
N PRO A 124 -5.36 -11.20 -7.40
CA PRO A 124 -5.89 -12.38 -8.07
C PRO A 124 -6.70 -13.30 -7.15
N ARG A 125 -6.68 -13.09 -5.83
CA ARG A 125 -7.49 -13.83 -4.85
C ARG A 125 -8.93 -13.32 -4.74
N TYR A 126 -9.18 -12.05 -5.08
CA TYR A 126 -10.47 -11.40 -4.81
C TYR A 126 -11.20 -10.95 -6.07
N LYS A 127 -10.51 -10.23 -6.97
CA LYS A 127 -11.05 -9.74 -8.24
C LYS A 127 -12.34 -8.91 -8.07
N LEU A 128 -13.04 -8.67 -9.19
CA LEU A 128 -14.22 -7.81 -9.27
C LEU A 128 -15.39 -8.33 -8.42
N GLU A 129 -15.63 -9.64 -8.43
CA GLU A 129 -16.78 -10.24 -7.73
C GLU A 129 -16.75 -9.96 -6.23
N TYR A 130 -15.58 -10.07 -5.60
CA TYR A 130 -15.42 -9.77 -4.18
C TYR A 130 -15.68 -8.30 -3.86
N VAL A 131 -15.17 -7.38 -4.68
CA VAL A 131 -15.39 -5.94 -4.48
C VAL A 131 -16.88 -5.62 -4.54
N VAL A 132 -17.59 -6.15 -5.54
CA VAL A 132 -19.03 -5.95 -5.69
C VAL A 132 -19.78 -6.55 -4.50
N PHE A 133 -19.43 -7.75 -4.04
CA PHE A 133 -20.01 -8.36 -2.84
C PHE A 133 -19.85 -7.47 -1.61
N ALA A 134 -18.64 -6.98 -1.34
CA ALA A 134 -18.36 -6.15 -0.16
C ALA A 134 -19.06 -4.78 -0.23
N LEU A 135 -19.19 -4.20 -1.43
CA LEU A 135 -19.97 -2.98 -1.63
C LEU A 135 -21.47 -3.22 -1.41
N ASP A 136 -22.00 -4.35 -1.88
CA ASP A 136 -23.42 -4.70 -1.73
C ASP A 136 -23.82 -4.91 -0.26
N GLU A 137 -22.92 -5.44 0.57
CA GLU A 137 -23.12 -5.56 2.03
C GLU A 137 -23.35 -4.20 2.73
N VAL A 138 -22.78 -3.13 2.17
CA VAL A 138 -22.80 -1.78 2.75
C VAL A 138 -23.82 -0.86 2.08
N TYR A 139 -23.94 -0.88 0.75
CA TYR A 139 -24.78 0.04 -0.03
C TYR A 139 -25.90 -0.64 -0.83
N GLY A 140 -26.00 -1.97 -0.79
CA GLY A 140 -27.02 -2.71 -1.51
C GLY A 140 -28.43 -2.36 -1.02
N LYS A 141 -29.40 -2.32 -1.94
CA LYS A 141 -30.82 -2.04 -1.62
C LYS A 141 -31.40 -3.02 -0.60
N ASP A 142 -31.05 -4.30 -0.72
CA ASP A 142 -31.46 -5.34 0.22
C ASP A 142 -30.89 -5.11 1.64
N ASN A 143 -29.79 -4.35 1.71
CA ASN A 143 -29.07 -3.98 2.91
C ASN A 143 -29.44 -2.58 3.44
N GLY A 144 -30.45 -1.94 2.86
CA GLY A 144 -30.94 -0.61 3.23
C GLY A 144 -30.17 0.55 2.60
N GLY A 145 -29.39 0.31 1.54
CA GLY A 145 -28.73 1.33 0.74
C GLY A 145 -29.47 1.65 -0.58
N ASP A 146 -28.80 2.40 -1.45
CA ASP A 146 -29.42 2.99 -2.65
C ASP A 146 -29.05 2.27 -3.96
N TRP A 147 -28.14 1.30 -3.93
CA TRP A 147 -27.52 0.72 -5.12
C TRP A 147 -27.98 -0.73 -5.37
N THR A 148 -28.20 -1.12 -6.62
CA THR A 148 -28.30 -2.55 -6.98
C THR A 148 -26.91 -3.15 -7.19
N LYS A 149 -26.83 -4.47 -7.12
CA LYS A 149 -25.60 -5.22 -7.37
C LYS A 149 -25.05 -4.96 -8.78
N GLU A 150 -25.93 -4.83 -9.78
CA GLU A 150 -25.58 -4.51 -11.17
C GLU A 150 -25.01 -3.10 -11.29
N GLU A 151 -25.63 -2.10 -10.64
CA GLU A 151 -25.13 -0.71 -10.62
C GLU A 151 -23.74 -0.62 -9.98
N LEU A 152 -23.50 -1.36 -8.89
CA LEU A 152 -22.18 -1.45 -8.24
C LEU A 152 -21.15 -2.11 -9.15
N HIS A 153 -21.51 -3.22 -9.80
CA HIS A 153 -20.66 -3.92 -10.74
C HIS A 153 -20.24 -3.02 -11.89
N ASP A 154 -21.19 -2.37 -12.56
CA ASP A 154 -20.93 -1.53 -13.71
C ASP A 154 -20.09 -0.30 -13.35
N LYS A 155 -20.29 0.26 -12.14
CA LYS A 155 -19.48 1.37 -11.63
C LYS A 155 -18.01 0.96 -11.46
N VAL A 156 -17.73 -0.14 -10.77
CA VAL A 156 -16.34 -0.60 -10.53
C VAL A 156 -15.69 -1.05 -11.84
N LYS A 157 -16.43 -1.80 -12.67
CA LYS A 157 -15.96 -2.25 -13.98
C LYS A 157 -15.66 -1.06 -14.90
N GLY A 158 -16.49 -0.03 -14.90
CA GLY A 158 -16.27 1.19 -15.69
C GLY A 158 -14.96 1.89 -15.35
N PHE A 159 -14.63 2.01 -14.05
CA PHE A 159 -13.33 2.58 -13.63
C PHE A 159 -12.15 1.72 -14.06
N LEU A 160 -12.29 0.40 -13.97
CA LEU A 160 -11.26 -0.54 -14.38
C LEU A 160 -11.03 -0.52 -15.90
N ASP A 161 -12.11 -0.50 -16.68
CA ASP A 161 -12.09 -0.43 -18.15
C ASP A 161 -11.42 0.89 -18.61
N ASP A 162 -11.73 2.03 -17.98
CA ASP A 162 -11.12 3.32 -18.29
C ASP A 162 -9.61 3.33 -17.99
N MET A 163 -9.21 2.85 -16.81
CA MET A 163 -7.79 2.75 -16.46
C MET A 163 -7.04 1.80 -17.41
N PHE A 164 -7.61 0.64 -17.72
CA PHE A 164 -7.03 -0.32 -18.66
C PHE A 164 -6.83 0.30 -20.05
N LYS A 165 -7.82 1.05 -20.53
CA LYS A 165 -7.73 1.77 -21.80
C LYS A 165 -6.57 2.78 -21.80
N ASN A 166 -6.45 3.60 -20.75
CA ASN A 166 -5.37 4.59 -20.63
C ASN A 166 -3.98 3.93 -20.68
N TYR A 167 -3.78 2.80 -19.99
CA TYR A 167 -2.50 2.06 -20.04
C TYR A 167 -2.27 1.41 -21.40
N SER A 168 -3.32 0.89 -22.05
CA SER A 168 -3.25 0.32 -23.39
C SER A 168 -2.79 1.34 -24.43
N GLU A 169 -3.34 2.55 -24.37
CA GLU A 169 -2.96 3.66 -25.25
C GLU A 169 -1.52 4.11 -25.00
N MET A 170 -1.13 4.29 -23.73
CA MET A 170 0.25 4.66 -23.37
C MET A 170 1.28 3.64 -23.86
N ARG A 171 1.00 2.34 -23.70
CA ARG A 171 1.88 1.28 -24.19
C ARG A 171 1.95 1.22 -25.72
N GLY A 172 0.84 1.49 -26.41
CA GLY A 172 0.80 1.61 -27.86
C GLY A 172 1.72 2.71 -28.39
N VAL A 173 1.78 3.87 -27.71
CA VAL A 173 2.69 4.98 -28.05
C VAL A 173 4.16 4.60 -27.83
N ILE A 174 4.48 3.93 -26.73
CA ILE A 174 5.87 3.51 -26.40
C ILE A 174 6.38 2.47 -27.41
N CYS A 175 5.56 1.48 -27.77
CA CYS A 175 5.94 0.44 -28.74
C CYS A 175 5.95 0.97 -30.19
N GLY A 176 5.06 1.90 -30.54
CA GLY A 176 5.00 2.54 -31.87
C GLY A 176 6.12 3.56 -32.12
N SER A 177 6.76 4.05 -31.06
CA SER A 177 7.91 4.97 -31.16
C SER A 177 9.23 4.26 -31.51
N SER A 178 9.30 2.94 -31.30
CA SER A 178 10.48 2.13 -31.68
C SER A 178 10.52 1.76 -33.17
N SER A 179 9.54 2.19 -33.97
CA SER A 179 9.44 1.88 -35.41
C SER A 179 9.40 3.10 -36.32
N ARG A 180 9.95 4.26 -35.91
CA ARG A 180 10.14 5.40 -36.82
C ARG A 180 11.51 5.36 -37.49
N SER A 181 11.69 4.33 -38.30
CA SER A 181 12.63 4.26 -39.41
C SER A 181 12.05 3.28 -40.42
N GLY A 182 11.11 3.76 -41.22
CA GLY A 182 10.43 2.95 -42.23
C GLY A 182 9.41 3.80 -42.96
N GLY A 183 9.81 4.30 -44.12
CA GLY A 183 8.94 5.04 -45.02
C GLY A 183 7.72 4.21 -45.41
N SER A 184 6.66 4.91 -45.78
CA SER A 184 5.51 4.37 -46.49
C SER A 184 5.94 3.51 -47.67
N VAL A 185 5.78 2.20 -47.56
CA VAL A 185 5.93 1.26 -48.68
C VAL A 185 4.56 0.63 -48.92
N GLU A 186 3.98 1.01 -50.05
CA GLU A 186 2.87 0.30 -50.70
C GLU A 186 3.25 -1.16 -50.95
N PRO A 187 2.29 -2.09 -51.07
CA PRO A 187 2.59 -3.51 -51.20
C PRO A 187 3.12 -3.80 -52.61
N ASN A 188 4.44 -3.73 -52.78
CA ASN A 188 5.12 -4.39 -53.89
C ASN A 188 5.46 -5.81 -53.47
N ASP A 189 4.68 -6.73 -54.01
CA ASP A 189 5.05 -8.12 -54.23
C ASP A 189 6.28 -8.12 -55.16
N GLU A 190 7.42 -8.62 -54.70
CA GLU A 190 8.47 -9.35 -55.45
C GLU A 190 9.80 -9.37 -54.67
N ASN A 191 10.17 -10.58 -54.23
CA ASN A 191 11.54 -11.07 -53.94
C ASN A 191 12.42 -10.31 -52.91
N GLU A 192 12.20 -10.58 -51.63
CA GLU A 192 13.29 -10.59 -50.63
C GLU A 192 13.70 -12.04 -50.36
N GLU A 193 14.93 -12.39 -50.72
CA GLU A 193 15.53 -13.70 -50.43
C GLU A 193 15.61 -13.91 -48.92
N CYS A 194 14.85 -14.89 -48.42
CA CYS A 194 14.87 -15.28 -47.02
C CYS A 194 16.06 -16.23 -46.82
N GLU A 195 17.17 -15.76 -46.24
CA GLU A 195 18.41 -16.54 -46.04
C GLU A 195 18.23 -17.80 -45.16
N ASN A 196 17.12 -17.94 -44.44
CA ASN A 196 16.83 -19.11 -43.59
C ASN A 196 15.43 -19.68 -43.83
N VAL A 197 15.38 -20.95 -44.27
CA VAL A 197 14.16 -21.73 -44.54
C VAL A 197 13.31 -21.91 -43.27
N GLU A 198 13.95 -21.98 -42.10
CA GLU A 198 13.28 -22.07 -40.81
C GLU A 198 12.48 -20.81 -40.49
N ASP A 199 13.02 -19.64 -40.84
CA ASP A 199 12.37 -18.35 -40.61
C ASP A 199 11.19 -18.12 -41.56
N TYR A 200 11.26 -18.63 -42.79
CA TYR A 200 10.12 -18.63 -43.72
C TYR A 200 8.93 -19.42 -43.15
N LEU A 201 9.19 -20.62 -42.62
CA LEU A 201 8.17 -21.46 -41.97
C LEU A 201 7.61 -20.80 -40.70
N LYS A 202 8.47 -20.23 -39.84
CA LYS A 202 8.04 -19.47 -38.65
C LYS A 202 7.17 -18.27 -39.02
N ARG A 203 7.51 -17.52 -40.06
CA ARG A 203 6.76 -16.35 -40.53
C ARG A 203 5.41 -16.74 -41.15
N LYS A 204 5.37 -17.82 -41.94
CA LYS A 204 4.14 -18.39 -42.51
C LYS A 204 3.20 -18.92 -41.43
N PHE A 205 3.74 -19.59 -40.40
CA PHE A 205 2.96 -20.04 -39.24
C PHE A 205 2.43 -18.88 -38.39
N LYS A 206 3.23 -17.82 -38.17
CA LYS A 206 2.77 -16.58 -37.51
C LYS A 206 1.62 -15.93 -38.28
N ARG A 207 1.71 -15.82 -39.61
CA ARG A 207 0.66 -15.25 -40.47
C ARG A 207 -0.64 -16.06 -40.40
N LYS A 208 -0.54 -17.38 -40.53
CA LYS A 208 -1.68 -18.30 -40.37
C LYS A 208 -2.34 -18.17 -38.99
N ARG A 209 -1.56 -18.08 -37.91
CA ARG A 209 -2.10 -17.85 -36.55
C ARG A 209 -2.79 -16.51 -36.37
N ILE A 210 -2.38 -15.48 -37.09
CA ILE A 210 -3.01 -14.15 -37.08
C ILE A 210 -4.33 -14.19 -37.86
N GLU A 211 -4.35 -14.84 -39.02
CA GLU A 211 -5.54 -15.07 -39.85
C GLU A 211 -6.59 -15.93 -39.12
N ASP A 212 -6.16 -17.02 -38.46
CA ASP A 212 -7.03 -17.90 -37.68
C ASP A 212 -7.62 -17.18 -36.44
N ARG A 213 -6.88 -16.24 -35.84
CA ARG A 213 -7.34 -15.42 -34.70
C ARG A 213 -8.24 -14.24 -35.09
N ALA A 214 -8.26 -13.84 -36.35
CA ALA A 214 -9.08 -12.72 -36.82
C ALA A 214 -10.59 -13.06 -36.85
N GLY A 215 -10.95 -14.35 -36.77
CA GLY A 215 -12.34 -14.84 -36.70
C GLY A 215 -12.85 -15.16 -35.29
N GLU A 216 -11.99 -15.18 -34.27
CA GLU A 216 -12.38 -15.35 -32.86
C GLU A 216 -12.52 -13.97 -32.20
N THR A 217 -13.64 -13.72 -31.51
CA THR A 217 -13.77 -12.57 -30.61
C THR A 217 -12.70 -12.69 -29.53
N THR A 218 -11.55 -12.07 -29.76
CA THR A 218 -10.42 -12.08 -28.83
C THR A 218 -10.89 -11.49 -27.50
N ILE A 219 -11.08 -12.35 -26.49
CA ILE A 219 -11.35 -11.94 -25.13
C ILE A 219 -10.21 -11.00 -24.73
N SER A 220 -10.55 -9.76 -24.35
CA SER A 220 -9.56 -8.76 -23.95
C SER A 220 -8.74 -9.30 -22.78
N GLU A 221 -7.51 -8.80 -22.63
CA GLU A 221 -6.64 -9.18 -21.51
C GLU A 221 -7.36 -9.05 -20.16
N LEU A 222 -8.09 -7.94 -19.99
CA LEU A 222 -8.91 -7.67 -18.81
C LEU A 222 -10.00 -8.70 -18.60
N GLU A 223 -10.80 -9.00 -19.62
CA GLU A 223 -11.88 -9.99 -19.53
C GLU A 223 -11.33 -11.41 -19.26
N ARG A 224 -10.12 -11.72 -19.75
CA ARG A 224 -9.45 -12.99 -19.46
C ARG A 224 -9.04 -13.08 -18.00
N TYR A 225 -8.45 -12.02 -17.45
CA TYR A 225 -8.05 -11.97 -16.05
C TYR A 225 -9.27 -12.07 -15.11
N LEU A 226 -10.34 -11.34 -15.39
CA LEU A 226 -11.56 -11.36 -14.59
C LEU A 226 -12.24 -12.73 -14.58
N LYS A 227 -12.17 -13.49 -15.68
CA LYS A 227 -12.74 -14.84 -15.79
C LYS A 227 -11.80 -15.95 -15.33
N ALA A 228 -10.52 -15.65 -15.11
CA ALA A 228 -9.58 -16.66 -14.61
C ALA A 228 -9.97 -17.06 -13.17
N ASN A 229 -9.56 -18.26 -12.76
CA ASN A 229 -9.77 -18.71 -11.38
C ASN A 229 -9.10 -17.76 -10.39
N ILE A 230 -9.67 -17.69 -9.19
CA ILE A 230 -9.04 -17.00 -8.06
C ILE A 230 -7.90 -17.85 -7.49
N GLU A 231 -6.88 -17.18 -6.97
CA GLU A 231 -5.81 -17.81 -6.21
C GLU A 231 -6.25 -18.11 -4.77
N ASP A 232 -5.57 -19.04 -4.10
CA ASP A 232 -5.84 -19.42 -2.71
C ASP A 232 -5.54 -18.26 -1.75
N ASP A 233 -6.51 -17.88 -0.92
CA ASP A 233 -6.39 -16.81 0.06
C ASP A 233 -5.87 -17.27 1.44
N GLU A 234 -5.73 -18.59 1.65
CA GLU A 234 -5.16 -19.17 2.87
C GLU A 234 -3.61 -19.18 2.86
N ASP A 235 -2.98 -18.92 1.71
CA ASP A 235 -1.53 -18.78 1.63
C ASP A 235 -1.06 -17.45 2.25
N LYS A 236 -0.60 -17.54 3.50
CA LYS A 236 -0.07 -16.40 4.27
C LYS A 236 1.22 -15.82 3.69
N ASN A 237 1.92 -16.56 2.81
CA ASN A 237 3.15 -16.14 2.18
C ASN A 237 2.95 -15.70 0.72
N PHE A 238 1.70 -15.50 0.28
CA PHE A 238 1.39 -15.05 -1.06
C PHE A 238 1.98 -13.66 -1.35
N ASP A 239 2.92 -13.61 -2.30
CA ASP A 239 3.50 -12.36 -2.79
C ASP A 239 2.79 -11.94 -4.09
N ILE A 240 1.90 -10.96 -3.96
CA ILE A 240 1.13 -10.39 -5.07
C ILE A 240 2.02 -9.77 -6.15
N LEU A 241 3.15 -9.15 -5.80
CA LEU A 241 4.06 -8.54 -6.77
C LEU A 241 4.84 -9.61 -7.53
N ALA A 242 5.27 -10.67 -6.84
CA ALA A 242 5.88 -11.83 -7.48
C ALA A 242 4.89 -12.53 -8.42
N TRP A 243 3.61 -12.63 -8.05
CA TRP A 243 2.56 -13.18 -8.91
C TRP A 243 2.40 -12.36 -10.19
N TRP A 244 2.28 -11.03 -10.09
CA TRP A 244 2.18 -10.15 -11.26
C TRP A 244 3.44 -10.18 -12.14
N LYS A 245 4.62 -10.27 -11.52
CA LYS A 245 5.89 -10.45 -12.24
C LYS A 245 5.93 -11.76 -13.02
N LYS A 246 5.42 -12.85 -12.45
CA LYS A 246 5.35 -14.17 -13.11
C LYS A 246 4.37 -14.17 -14.29
N HIS A 247 3.24 -13.45 -14.18
CA HIS A 247 2.20 -13.41 -15.20
C HIS A 247 2.29 -12.21 -16.14
N SER A 248 3.38 -11.44 -16.10
CA SER A 248 3.53 -10.21 -16.90
C SER A 248 3.49 -10.44 -18.41
N SER A 249 3.84 -11.64 -18.89
CA SER A 249 3.73 -11.99 -20.31
C SER A 249 2.30 -12.33 -20.75
N GLU A 250 1.48 -12.81 -19.83
CA GLU A 250 0.07 -13.14 -20.06
C GLU A 250 -0.82 -11.90 -19.95
N TYR A 251 -0.48 -11.03 -19.00
CA TYR A 251 -1.18 -9.80 -18.68
C TYR A 251 -0.25 -8.57 -18.77
N PRO A 252 0.18 -8.17 -19.97
CA PRO A 252 1.16 -7.09 -20.14
C PRO A 252 0.65 -5.69 -19.79
N ILE A 253 -0.66 -5.41 -19.92
CA ILE A 253 -1.25 -4.12 -19.53
C ILE A 253 -1.58 -4.11 -18.05
N LEU A 254 -2.28 -5.14 -17.56
CA LEU A 254 -2.64 -5.25 -16.14
C LEU A 254 -1.41 -5.40 -15.25
N GLY A 255 -0.34 -6.06 -15.72
CA GLY A 255 0.92 -6.13 -14.98
C GLY A 255 1.56 -4.75 -14.75
N LEU A 256 1.41 -3.82 -15.72
CA LEU A 256 1.83 -2.43 -15.54
C LEU A 256 0.91 -1.69 -14.56
N MET A 257 -0.41 -1.85 -14.71
CA MET A 257 -1.38 -1.26 -13.77
C MET A 257 -1.13 -1.75 -12.34
N ALA A 258 -0.94 -3.05 -12.14
CA ALA A 258 -0.68 -3.65 -10.84
C ALA A 258 0.62 -3.14 -10.23
N LYS A 259 1.69 -3.01 -11.03
CA LYS A 259 2.95 -2.44 -10.56
C LYS A 259 2.75 -1.03 -9.98
N ASP A 260 1.99 -0.18 -10.66
CA ASP A 260 1.82 1.22 -10.26
C ASP A 260 0.80 1.37 -9.12
N VAL A 261 -0.33 0.65 -9.17
CA VAL A 261 -1.39 0.72 -8.16
C VAL A 261 -0.98 0.04 -6.85
N LEU A 262 -0.35 -1.12 -6.92
CA LEU A 262 0.06 -1.87 -5.73
C LEU A 262 1.25 -1.22 -5.01
N ALA A 263 2.04 -0.40 -5.71
CA ALA A 263 3.13 0.34 -5.10
C ALA A 263 2.67 1.54 -4.24
N ILE A 264 1.40 1.95 -4.31
CA ILE A 264 0.88 3.09 -3.56
C ILE A 264 0.80 2.72 -2.06
N PRO A 265 1.53 3.41 -1.17
CA PRO A 265 1.38 3.19 0.26
C PRO A 265 0.05 3.80 0.74
N VAL A 266 -0.70 3.05 1.53
CA VAL A 266 -1.99 3.52 2.08
C VAL A 266 -1.79 4.56 3.17
N TYR A 267 -0.75 4.38 3.98
CA TYR A 267 -0.45 5.22 5.10
C TYR A 267 0.86 5.97 4.90
N THR A 268 0.92 7.17 5.47
CA THR A 268 2.14 7.96 5.63
C THR A 268 3.08 7.37 6.68
N VAL A 269 2.85 6.15 7.20
CA VAL A 269 3.64 5.53 8.27
C VAL A 269 5.11 5.37 7.89
N ALA A 270 5.46 5.23 6.60
CA ALA A 270 6.84 5.32 6.15
C ALA A 270 7.47 6.69 6.49
N SER A 271 6.73 7.78 6.32
CA SER A 271 7.15 9.12 6.73
C SER A 271 7.15 9.27 8.25
N GLU A 272 6.16 8.74 8.99
CA GLU A 272 6.16 8.81 10.46
C GLU A 272 7.29 7.99 11.09
N SER A 273 7.65 6.85 10.50
CA SER A 273 8.83 6.06 10.88
C SER A 273 10.12 6.81 10.56
N ALA A 274 10.18 7.50 9.41
CA ALA A 274 11.29 8.39 9.08
C ALA A 274 11.38 9.57 10.06
N PHE A 275 10.26 10.16 10.51
CA PHE A 275 10.22 11.24 11.50
C PHE A 275 10.53 10.75 12.93
N SER A 276 10.10 9.53 13.29
CA SER A 276 10.44 8.91 14.58
C SER A 276 11.91 8.51 14.63
N THR A 277 12.47 8.04 13.52
CA THR A 277 13.93 7.90 13.31
C THR A 277 14.61 9.26 13.31
N GLY A 278 13.92 10.30 12.85
CA GLY A 278 14.34 11.69 12.90
C GLY A 278 14.74 12.13 14.30
N GLY A 279 14.08 11.67 15.37
CA GLY A 279 14.53 11.95 16.75
C GLY A 279 15.88 11.32 17.14
N ARG A 280 16.38 10.33 16.37
CA ARG A 280 17.71 9.71 16.54
C ARG A 280 18.77 10.34 15.62
N VAL A 281 18.35 10.90 14.48
CA VAL A 281 19.22 11.61 13.52
C VAL A 281 19.39 13.08 13.94
N LEU A 282 18.29 13.68 14.39
CA LEU A 282 18.14 15.00 15.00
C LEU A 282 17.81 14.82 16.48
N ASP A 283 18.77 14.33 17.26
CA ASP A 283 18.67 14.43 18.71
C ASP A 283 19.06 15.84 19.17
N ALA A 284 18.91 16.14 20.47
CA ALA A 284 19.24 17.45 21.01
C ALA A 284 20.71 17.88 20.77
N PHE A 285 21.62 16.92 20.58
CA PHE A 285 23.06 17.14 20.35
C PHE A 285 23.40 17.29 18.86
N ARG A 286 22.52 16.86 17.94
CA ARG A 286 22.71 16.92 16.48
C ARG A 286 21.80 17.94 15.79
N SER A 287 21.31 18.93 16.54
CA SER A 287 20.42 20.00 16.04
C SER A 287 21.07 20.98 15.06
N SER A 288 22.40 20.90 14.86
CA SER A 288 23.16 21.73 13.91
C SER A 288 23.26 21.14 12.49
N LEU A 289 22.72 19.94 12.25
CA LEU A 289 22.75 19.33 10.92
C LEU A 289 21.91 20.14 9.92
N THR A 290 22.45 20.35 8.72
CA THR A 290 21.69 20.98 7.65
C THR A 290 20.63 20.03 7.11
N PRO A 291 19.50 20.53 6.56
CA PRO A 291 18.48 19.68 5.96
C PRO A 291 19.01 18.68 4.93
N LEU A 292 20.02 19.09 4.13
CA LEU A 292 20.65 18.24 3.13
C LEU A 292 21.37 17.03 3.74
N VAL A 293 22.08 17.23 4.85
CA VAL A 293 22.78 16.14 5.56
C VAL A 293 21.76 15.20 6.20
N VAL A 294 20.68 15.74 6.78
CA VAL A 294 19.59 14.94 7.34
C VAL A 294 18.93 14.06 6.26
N GLU A 295 18.62 14.65 5.10
CA GLU A 295 18.08 13.91 3.95
C GLU A 295 19.04 12.81 3.51
N SER A 296 20.33 13.14 3.34
CA SER A 296 21.36 12.17 2.92
C SER A 296 21.48 11.00 3.89
N LEU A 297 21.46 11.26 5.21
CA LEU A 297 21.50 10.23 6.24
C LEU A 297 20.27 9.33 6.21
N ILE A 298 19.07 9.90 6.09
CA ILE A 298 17.81 9.13 6.02
C ILE A 298 17.76 8.28 4.75
N CYS A 299 18.10 8.87 3.60
CA CYS A 299 18.15 8.18 2.31
C CYS A 299 19.20 7.06 2.31
N GLY A 300 20.41 7.34 2.79
CA GLY A 300 21.48 6.34 2.91
C GLY A 300 21.10 5.19 3.83
N GLN A 301 20.52 5.48 5.00
CA GLN A 301 20.02 4.46 5.92
C GLN A 301 18.93 3.59 5.28
N ASN A 302 17.97 4.18 4.57
CA ASN A 302 16.91 3.44 3.89
C ASN A 302 17.47 2.58 2.75
N TRP A 303 18.40 3.11 1.96
CA TRP A 303 19.06 2.38 0.88
C TRP A 303 19.80 1.15 1.41
N LEU A 304 20.62 1.32 2.45
CA LEU A 304 21.38 0.25 3.11
C LEU A 304 20.44 -0.83 3.68
N ARG A 305 19.33 -0.44 4.28
CA ARG A 305 18.33 -1.38 4.82
C ARG A 305 17.53 -2.14 3.76
N SER A 306 17.44 -1.62 2.53
CA SER A 306 16.74 -2.29 1.42
C SER A 306 17.55 -3.45 0.83
N SER A 307 18.87 -3.47 1.08
CA SER A 307 19.74 -4.56 0.63
C SER A 307 19.62 -5.76 1.57
N THR A 308 19.23 -6.92 1.03
CA THR A 308 19.15 -8.21 1.74
C THR A 308 20.52 -8.84 2.01
N LEU A 309 21.60 -8.09 1.87
CA LEU A 309 22.93 -8.51 2.30
C LEU A 309 23.09 -8.11 3.77
N PRO A 310 23.46 -9.03 4.68
CA PRO A 310 23.86 -8.64 6.01
C PRO A 310 25.01 -7.66 5.86
N ILE A 311 24.75 -6.41 6.22
CA ILE A 311 25.80 -5.41 6.34
C ILE A 311 26.63 -5.86 7.53
N ASP A 312 27.78 -6.47 7.26
CA ASP A 312 28.81 -6.63 8.27
C ASP A 312 29.22 -5.23 8.70
N MET A 313 28.74 -4.83 9.87
CA MET A 313 28.99 -3.49 10.41
C MET A 313 30.48 -3.30 10.69
N GLU A 314 31.22 -4.37 10.95
CA GLU A 314 32.62 -4.36 11.35
C GLU A 314 33.52 -4.03 10.14
N GLU A 315 33.27 -4.65 8.98
CA GLU A 315 33.95 -4.36 7.71
C GLU A 315 33.65 -2.93 7.20
N LYS A 316 32.43 -2.42 7.46
CA LYS A 316 32.04 -1.06 7.04
C LYS A 316 32.52 0.05 7.96
N PHE A 317 32.83 -0.22 9.21
CA PHE A 317 33.45 0.79 10.08
C PHE A 317 34.87 1.10 9.63
N GLU A 318 35.64 0.09 9.21
CA GLU A 318 36.97 0.27 8.64
C GLU A 318 36.91 1.06 7.32
N GLU A 319 36.00 0.71 6.38
CA GLU A 319 35.81 1.49 5.14
C GLU A 319 35.37 2.93 5.40
N ILE A 320 34.52 3.18 6.41
CA ILE A 320 34.08 4.54 6.76
C ILE A 320 35.22 5.34 7.41
N GLU A 321 36.04 4.73 8.26
CA GLU A 321 37.23 5.38 8.83
C GLU A 321 38.28 5.69 7.76
N GLU A 322 38.47 4.80 6.78
CA GLU A 322 39.34 5.04 5.61
C GLU A 322 38.80 6.19 4.75
N LEU A 323 37.50 6.20 4.43
CA LEU A 323 36.88 7.30 3.67
C LEU A 323 36.91 8.62 4.43
N GLU A 324 36.73 8.63 5.76
CA GLU A 324 36.90 9.85 6.58
C GLU A 324 38.35 10.34 6.62
N GLN A 325 39.33 9.44 6.55
CA GLN A 325 40.75 9.80 6.44
C GLN A 325 41.07 10.36 5.04
N GLU A 326 40.60 9.71 3.98
CA GLU A 326 40.74 10.21 2.60
C GLU A 326 40.07 11.58 2.42
N LEU A 327 38.88 11.80 2.99
CA LEU A 327 38.20 13.09 2.91
C LEU A 327 38.94 14.18 3.71
N LYS A 328 39.57 13.82 4.83
CA LYS A 328 40.43 14.74 5.61
C LYS A 328 41.71 15.08 4.85
N GLU A 329 42.33 14.13 4.16
CA GLU A 329 43.48 14.40 3.29
C GLU A 329 43.09 15.29 2.12
N PHE A 330 41.92 15.06 1.50
CA PHE A 330 41.41 15.89 0.41
C PHE A 330 41.10 17.34 0.83
N CYS A 331 40.67 17.55 2.10
CA CYS A 331 40.43 18.90 2.64
C CYS A 331 41.70 19.61 3.15
N LEU A 332 42.81 18.90 3.34
CA LEU A 332 44.07 19.50 3.80
C LEU A 332 44.90 20.10 2.64
N ASP A 333 44.73 19.59 1.42
CA ASP A 333 45.50 20.06 0.25
C ASP A 333 45.07 21.43 -0.31
N ASP A 334 43.83 21.87 -0.07
CA ASP A 334 43.39 23.22 -0.47
C ASP A 334 43.93 24.34 0.45
N SER A 335 44.53 23.99 1.60
CA SER A 335 45.13 24.98 2.51
C SER A 335 46.61 25.28 2.22
N THR A 336 47.26 24.47 1.38
CA THR A 336 48.70 24.61 1.06
C THR A 336 48.95 25.44 -0.21
N ILE A 337 47.90 25.78 -0.99
CA ILE A 337 48.06 26.58 -2.23
C ILE A 337 47.90 28.10 -1.98
N MET A 338 47.46 28.53 -0.79
CA MET A 338 47.24 29.96 -0.50
C MET A 338 48.33 30.63 0.36
N SER A 339 49.35 29.91 0.82
CA SER A 339 50.48 30.49 1.58
C SER A 339 51.69 30.91 0.75
N ASP A 340 51.77 30.52 -0.54
CA ASP A 340 52.94 30.80 -1.40
C ASP A 340 52.74 32.00 -2.36
N LEU A 341 51.82 32.93 -2.05
CA LEU A 341 51.62 34.17 -2.82
C LEU A 341 51.77 35.47 -2.01
N VAL A 342 52.45 35.41 -0.87
CA VAL A 342 52.93 36.61 -0.18
C VAL A 342 54.39 36.38 0.20
N ASP A 343 55.29 36.71 -0.74
CA ASP A 343 56.63 37.28 -0.52
C ASP A 343 57.51 37.03 -1.77
N ASP A 344 57.58 37.99 -2.69
CA ASP A 344 58.83 38.53 -3.25
C ASP A 344 58.57 39.56 -4.38
N ASP A 345 59.13 40.76 -4.16
CA ASP A 345 59.31 41.98 -4.98
C ASP A 345 58.12 42.87 -5.41
#